data_AF-A0A350EZR1-F1
#
_entry.id   AF-A0A350EZR1-F1
#
_cell.length_a   1.000
_cell.length_b   1.000
_cell.length_c   1.000
_cell.angle_alpha   90.00
_cell.angle_beta   90.00
_cell.angle_gamma   90.00
#
_symmetry.space_group_name_H-M   'P 1'
#
loop_
_entity.id
_entity.type
_entity.pdbx_description
1 polymer ?
#
loop_
_entity_poly.entity_id
_entity_poly.type
_entity_poly.pdbx_seq_one_letter_code
_entity_poly.pdbx_strand_id
1 'polypeptide(L)'
;DEFASKIAAEVKGFDWSRYFDPKRLKRYDKTIRYGVAAARMAIEDSGIGLDALDPDRKGIVEGTTVSGLETVFRTHASYLADGPGVVNPISVVNGYCGEGSSVLALELGMHAHAVTYCSGCCSSNDAIGYAAQMI
;
A
#
# COMPACT_ATOMS: atom_id res chain seq x y z
N ASP A 1 -11.42 27.04 8.08
CA ASP A 1 -11.50 26.30 9.35
C ASP A 1 -12.77 25.43 9.42
N GLU A 2 -13.07 24.69 8.34
CA GLU A 2 -14.45 24.25 8.01
C GLU A 2 -14.83 22.81 8.42
N PHE A 3 -13.90 21.98 8.90
CA PHE A 3 -14.23 20.60 9.30
C PHE A 3 -14.87 20.52 10.69
N ALA A 4 -15.91 19.69 10.83
CA ALA A 4 -16.59 19.44 12.10
C ALA A 4 -15.73 18.71 13.14
N SER A 5 -14.84 17.81 12.70
CA SER A 5 -13.82 17.18 13.56
C SER A 5 -12.45 17.83 13.34
N LYS A 6 -11.69 17.97 14.42
CA LYS A 6 -10.33 18.55 14.45
C LYS A 6 -9.29 17.59 15.04
N ILE A 7 -9.65 16.33 15.27
CA ILE A 7 -8.79 15.33 15.90
C ILE A 7 -8.51 14.17 14.93
N ALA A 8 -7.27 13.70 14.91
CA ALA A 8 -6.81 12.56 14.13
C ALA A 8 -5.58 11.90 14.79
N ALA A 9 -5.42 10.60 14.57
CA ALA A 9 -4.25 9.83 15.01
C ALA A 9 -3.24 9.71 13.87
N GLU A 10 -2.45 10.77 13.66
CA GLU A 10 -1.47 10.82 12.58
C GLU A 10 -0.14 10.18 12.99
N VAL A 11 0.50 9.47 12.06
CA VAL A 11 1.90 9.04 12.19
C VAL A 11 2.79 10.27 11.98
N LYS A 12 3.57 10.64 13.00
CA LYS A 12 4.45 11.82 13.01
C LYS A 12 5.91 11.43 12.86
N GLY A 13 6.68 12.24 12.14
CA GLY A 13 8.14 12.08 12.04
C GLY A 13 8.60 10.78 11.34
N PHE A 14 7.76 10.16 10.51
CA PHE A 14 8.12 8.94 9.80
C PHE A 14 9.17 9.21 8.72
N ASP A 15 10.33 8.58 8.84
CA ASP A 15 11.45 8.71 7.91
C ASP A 15 11.33 7.72 6.75
N TRP A 16 10.72 8.19 5.65
CA TRP A 16 10.52 7.40 4.44
C TRP A 16 11.81 6.99 3.73
N SER A 17 12.91 7.72 3.95
CA SER A 17 14.18 7.48 3.24
C SER A 17 14.80 6.12 3.57
N ARG A 18 14.38 5.51 4.68
CA ARG A 18 14.79 4.17 5.11
C ARG A 18 14.18 3.05 4.28
N TYR A 19 13.05 3.30 3.63
CA TYR A 19 12.26 2.26 2.95
C TYR A 19 12.11 2.48 1.45
N PHE A 20 12.35 3.70 0.96
CA PHE A 20 12.19 4.08 -0.44
C PHE A 20 13.31 4.98 -0.92
N ASP A 21 13.75 4.75 -2.16
CA ASP A 21 14.48 5.77 -2.88
C ASP A 21 13.54 6.94 -3.28
N PRO A 22 14.08 8.15 -3.52
CA PRO A 22 13.27 9.32 -3.83
C PRO A 22 12.38 9.19 -5.09
N LYS A 23 12.74 8.34 -6.06
CA LYS A 23 11.94 8.14 -7.28
C LYS A 23 10.74 7.26 -6.98
N ARG A 24 10.93 6.14 -6.28
CA ARG A 24 9.85 5.23 -5.86
C ARG A 24 8.92 5.89 -4.86
N LEU A 25 9.46 6.72 -3.97
CA LEU A 25 8.65 7.44 -2.97
C LEU A 25 7.56 8.29 -3.62
N LYS A 26 7.81 8.91 -4.78
CA LYS A 26 6.81 9.74 -5.47
C LYS A 26 5.76 8.92 -6.22
N ARG A 27 6.00 7.64 -6.45
CA ARG A 27 5.17 6.78 -7.29
C ARG A 27 3.94 6.26 -6.58
N TYR A 28 4.09 5.81 -5.34
CA TYR A 28 3.04 5.11 -4.60
C TYR A 28 2.22 6.03 -3.73
N ASP A 29 0.96 5.68 -3.45
CA ASP A 29 0.17 6.38 -2.45
C ASP A 29 0.71 6.16 -1.03
N LYS A 30 0.38 7.06 -0.09
CA LYS A 30 0.89 7.03 1.29
C LYS A 30 0.51 5.75 2.02
N THR A 31 -0.69 5.21 1.79
CA THR A 31 -1.15 3.95 2.37
C THR A 31 -0.22 2.78 2.01
N ILE A 32 0.17 2.69 0.74
CA ILE A 32 1.03 1.62 0.22
C ILE A 32 2.44 1.75 0.74
N ARG A 33 2.94 2.99 0.85
CA ARG A 33 4.27 3.22 1.43
C ARG A 33 4.34 2.69 2.86
N TYR A 34 3.29 2.88 3.67
CA TYR A 34 3.23 2.29 5.01
C TYR A 34 3.21 0.77 4.95
N GLY A 35 2.43 0.17 4.05
CA GLY A 35 2.39 -1.29 3.86
C GLY A 35 3.78 -1.86 3.58
N VAL A 36 4.51 -1.29 2.62
CA VAL A 36 5.88 -1.74 2.26
C VAL A 36 6.85 -1.55 3.43
N ALA A 37 6.82 -0.40 4.11
CA ALA A 37 7.70 -0.16 5.25
C ALA A 37 7.42 -1.14 6.39
N ALA A 38 6.14 -1.39 6.71
CA ALA A 38 5.73 -2.36 7.72
C ALA A 38 6.15 -3.79 7.36
N ALA A 39 5.98 -4.20 6.10
CA ALA A 39 6.41 -5.51 5.63
C ALA A 39 7.92 -5.69 5.73
N ARG A 40 8.72 -4.69 5.32
CA ARG A 40 10.19 -4.72 5.45
C ARG A 40 10.61 -4.86 6.92
N MET A 41 9.98 -4.12 7.84
CA MET A 41 10.24 -4.25 9.28
C MET A 41 9.90 -5.65 9.80
N ALA A 42 8.76 -6.22 9.39
CA ALA A 42 8.35 -7.57 9.82
C ALA A 42 9.30 -8.66 9.28
N ILE A 43 9.78 -8.53 8.05
CA ILE A 43 10.76 -9.45 7.47
C ILE A 43 12.08 -9.37 8.23
N GLU A 44 12.56 -8.17 8.53
CA GLU A 44 13.78 -7.96 9.32
C GLU A 44 13.66 -8.59 10.72
N ASP A 45 12.55 -8.34 11.42
CA ASP A 45 12.27 -8.90 12.75
C ASP A 45 12.17 -10.43 12.74
N SER A 46 11.62 -11.01 11.67
CA SER A 46 11.50 -12.47 11.52
C SER A 46 12.83 -13.20 11.37
N GLY A 47 13.91 -12.48 11.00
CA GLY A 47 15.20 -13.07 10.66
C GLY A 47 15.20 -13.91 9.38
N ILE A 48 14.11 -13.88 8.60
CA ILE A 48 13.97 -14.63 7.35
C ILE A 48 14.75 -13.93 6.24
N GLY A 49 15.79 -14.59 5.74
CA GLY A 49 16.48 -14.17 4.52
C GLY A 49 15.63 -14.46 3.29
N LEU A 50 14.86 -13.48 2.81
CA LEU A 50 13.97 -13.65 1.65
C LEU A 50 14.68 -14.16 0.40
N ASP A 51 15.95 -13.81 0.19
CA ASP A 51 16.74 -14.23 -0.97
C ASP A 51 17.07 -15.73 -0.96
N ALA A 52 17.00 -16.38 0.21
CA ALA A 52 17.22 -17.82 0.35
C ALA A 52 15.95 -18.66 0.10
N LEU A 53 14.79 -18.00 -0.03
CA LEU A 53 13.50 -18.65 -0.23
C LEU A 53 13.06 -18.57 -1.70
N ASP A 54 12.46 -19.65 -2.18
CA ASP A 54 11.85 -19.71 -3.51
C ASP A 54 10.81 -18.57 -3.69
N PRO A 55 11.02 -17.65 -4.66
CA PRO A 55 10.08 -16.58 -4.98
C PRO A 55 8.63 -17.04 -5.22
N ASP A 56 8.45 -18.21 -5.81
CA ASP A 56 7.12 -18.75 -6.18
C ASP A 56 6.41 -19.40 -4.98
N ARG A 57 7.09 -19.46 -3.82
CA ARG A 57 6.54 -19.91 -2.53
C ARG A 57 6.31 -18.76 -1.55
N LYS A 58 6.62 -17.52 -1.94
CA LYS A 58 6.41 -16.31 -1.13
C LYS A 58 5.23 -15.51 -1.68
N GLY A 59 4.17 -15.38 -0.89
CA GLY A 59 2.97 -14.64 -1.25
C GLY A 59 2.74 -13.39 -0.41
N ILE A 60 1.83 -12.54 -0.87
CA ILE A 60 1.37 -11.34 -0.18
C ILE A 60 -0.14 -11.44 0.03
N VAL A 61 -0.56 -11.28 1.28
CA VAL A 61 -1.97 -11.03 1.60
C VAL A 61 -2.03 -9.72 2.37
N GLU A 62 -2.55 -8.68 1.72
CA GLU A 62 -2.72 -7.35 2.31
C GLU A 62 -4.16 -7.16 2.79
N GLY A 63 -4.36 -6.51 3.93
CA GLY A 63 -5.68 -6.05 4.36
C GLY A 63 -5.75 -4.53 4.31
N THR A 64 -6.63 -3.99 3.46
CA THR A 64 -6.93 -2.55 3.42
C THR A 64 -8.38 -2.31 3.03
N THR A 65 -9.04 -1.36 3.70
CA THR A 65 -10.39 -0.93 3.31
C THR A 65 -10.34 0.17 2.27
N VAL A 66 -9.41 1.10 2.46
CA VAL A 66 -9.35 2.34 1.71
C VAL A 66 -7.89 2.64 1.41
N SER A 67 -7.58 2.79 0.13
CA SER A 67 -6.27 3.17 -0.37
C SER A 67 -6.41 4.29 -1.39
N GLY A 68 -5.36 5.08 -1.61
CA GLY A 68 -5.33 5.99 -2.75
C GLY A 68 -6.18 7.26 -2.65
N LEU A 69 -6.84 7.52 -1.51
CA LEU A 69 -7.78 8.64 -1.39
C LEU A 69 -7.16 10.00 -1.72
N GLU A 70 -5.94 10.24 -1.24
CA GLU A 70 -5.24 11.50 -1.54
C GLU A 70 -5.04 11.66 -3.05
N THR A 71 -4.61 10.59 -3.71
CA THR A 71 -4.42 10.57 -5.16
C THR A 71 -5.72 10.75 -5.91
N VAL A 72 -6.80 10.08 -5.49
CA VAL A 72 -8.13 10.22 -6.09
C VAL A 72 -8.66 11.65 -5.95
N PHE A 73 -8.61 12.24 -4.76
CA PHE A 73 -9.09 13.61 -4.55
C PHE A 73 -8.30 14.64 -5.36
N ARG A 74 -6.96 14.55 -5.37
CA ARG A 74 -6.11 15.45 -6.19
C ARG A 74 -6.41 15.30 -7.68
N THR A 75 -6.56 14.07 -8.15
CA THR A 75 -6.85 13.79 -9.56
C THR A 75 -8.22 14.30 -9.94
N HIS A 76 -9.23 14.09 -9.10
CA HIS A 76 -10.58 14.58 -9.33
C HIS A 76 -10.63 16.12 -9.37
N ALA A 77 -9.96 16.80 -8.44
CA ALA A 77 -9.88 18.26 -8.44
C ALA A 77 -9.23 18.80 -9.72
N SER A 78 -8.14 18.17 -10.18
CA SER A 78 -7.45 18.57 -11.43
C SER A 78 -8.33 18.31 -12.66
N TYR A 79 -9.04 17.18 -12.68
CA TYR A 79 -10.00 16.85 -13.75
C TYR A 79 -11.11 17.89 -13.85
N LEU A 80 -11.68 18.34 -12.72
CA LEU A 80 -12.73 19.35 -12.70
C LEU A 80 -12.23 20.73 -13.14
N ALA A 81 -10.99 21.08 -12.80
CA ALA A 81 -10.40 22.38 -13.12
C ALA A 81 -9.96 22.48 -14.59
N ASP A 82 -9.23 21.47 -15.09
CA ASP A 82 -8.48 21.55 -16.34
C ASP A 82 -8.91 20.49 -17.38
N GLY A 83 -9.90 19.67 -17.04
CA GLY A 83 -10.45 18.61 -17.91
C GLY A 83 -9.63 17.31 -17.90
N PRO A 84 -10.02 16.32 -18.73
CA PRO A 84 -9.40 15.00 -18.74
C PRO A 84 -7.93 14.97 -19.16
N GLY A 85 -7.45 15.96 -19.93
CA GLY A 85 -6.10 15.95 -20.50
C GLY A 85 -4.97 16.03 -19.47
N VAL A 86 -5.25 16.52 -18.26
CA VAL A 86 -4.25 16.64 -17.17
C VAL A 86 -4.18 15.41 -16.26
N VAL A 87 -5.07 14.44 -16.43
CA VAL A 87 -5.13 13.25 -15.58
C VAL A 87 -3.93 12.35 -15.85
N ASN A 88 -3.12 12.10 -14.82
CA ASN A 88 -2.02 11.15 -14.91
C ASN A 88 -2.57 9.71 -14.91
N PRO A 89 -2.22 8.85 -15.89
CA PRO A 89 -2.66 7.45 -15.91
C PRO A 89 -2.30 6.65 -14.64
N ILE A 90 -1.18 6.99 -13.98
CA ILE A 90 -0.76 6.36 -12.73
C ILE A 90 -1.78 6.60 -11.61
N SER A 91 -2.55 7.68 -11.65
CA SER A 91 -3.57 7.97 -10.63
C SER A 91 -4.63 6.88 -10.52
N VAL A 92 -4.94 6.17 -11.62
CA VAL A 92 -5.90 5.05 -11.59
C VAL A 92 -5.32 3.85 -10.84
N VAL A 93 -4.04 3.56 -11.08
CA VAL A 93 -3.30 2.51 -10.35
C VAL A 93 -3.23 2.86 -8.87
N ASN A 94 -2.85 4.10 -8.57
CA ASN A 94 -2.73 4.63 -7.22
C ASN A 94 -4.06 4.71 -6.44
N GLY A 95 -5.18 4.75 -7.14
CA GLY A 95 -6.52 4.83 -6.55
C GLY A 95 -7.16 3.47 -6.26
N TYR A 96 -6.51 2.37 -6.65
CA TYR A 96 -7.06 1.02 -6.55
C TYR A 96 -6.60 0.32 -5.27
N CYS A 97 -7.54 -0.19 -4.46
CA CYS A 97 -7.19 -0.87 -3.20
C CYS A 97 -6.22 -2.04 -3.39
N GLY A 98 -6.35 -2.82 -4.48
CA GLY A 98 -5.47 -3.97 -4.72
C GLY A 98 -4.05 -3.63 -5.16
N GLU A 99 -3.73 -2.35 -5.38
CA GLU A 99 -2.39 -1.92 -5.75
C GLU A 99 -1.36 -2.27 -4.66
N GLY A 100 -1.74 -2.15 -3.38
CA GLY A 100 -0.81 -2.36 -2.26
C GLY A 100 -0.17 -3.75 -2.27
N SER A 101 -0.97 -4.81 -2.43
CA SER A 101 -0.47 -6.19 -2.53
C SER A 101 0.46 -6.39 -3.74
N SER A 102 0.18 -5.73 -4.87
CA SER A 102 1.01 -5.80 -6.06
C SER A 102 2.33 -5.05 -5.88
N VAL A 103 2.29 -3.88 -5.26
CA VAL A 103 3.50 -3.10 -4.95
C VAL A 103 4.35 -3.80 -3.92
N LEU A 104 3.75 -4.37 -2.86
CA LEU A 104 4.45 -5.22 -1.89
C LEU A 104 5.18 -6.38 -2.57
N ALA A 105 4.50 -7.10 -3.45
CA ALA A 105 5.09 -8.20 -4.21
C ALA A 105 6.31 -7.73 -5.03
N LEU A 106 6.19 -6.59 -5.72
CA LEU A 106 7.27 -5.98 -6.51
C LEU A 106 8.44 -5.46 -5.65
N GLU A 107 8.16 -4.87 -4.49
CA GLU A 107 9.16 -4.31 -3.58
C GLU A 107 9.96 -5.38 -2.84
N LEU A 108 9.34 -6.55 -2.63
CA LEU A 108 9.87 -7.63 -1.79
C LEU A 108 10.32 -8.87 -2.60
N GLY A 109 10.13 -8.87 -3.92
CA GLY A 109 10.52 -10.01 -4.78
C GLY A 109 9.74 -11.28 -4.44
N MET A 110 8.44 -11.14 -4.21
CA MET A 110 7.52 -12.24 -3.89
C MET A 110 6.61 -12.49 -5.09
N HIS A 111 6.61 -13.71 -5.62
CA HIS A 111 6.00 -14.02 -6.92
C HIS A 111 4.80 -14.96 -6.82
N ALA A 112 4.54 -15.53 -5.65
CA ALA A 112 3.35 -16.35 -5.43
C ALA A 112 2.08 -15.47 -5.42
N HIS A 113 1.03 -15.96 -4.78
CA HIS A 113 -0.25 -15.26 -4.73
C HIS A 113 -0.12 -13.88 -4.05
N ALA A 114 -0.61 -12.83 -4.71
CA ALA A 114 -0.71 -11.47 -4.18
C ALA A 114 -2.18 -11.04 -4.21
N VAL A 115 -2.77 -10.81 -3.04
CA VAL A 115 -4.20 -10.48 -2.91
C VAL A 115 -4.43 -9.44 -1.83
N THR A 116 -5.49 -8.66 -2.00
CA THR A 116 -5.91 -7.65 -1.04
C THR A 116 -7.33 -7.93 -0.54
N TYR A 117 -7.50 -7.98 0.78
CA TYR A 117 -8.78 -8.12 1.46
C TYR A 117 -9.34 -6.76 1.88
N CYS A 118 -10.52 -6.45 1.33
CA CYS A 118 -11.25 -5.21 1.58
C CYS A 118 -12.63 -5.53 2.19
N SER A 119 -12.69 -5.74 3.50
CA SER A 119 -13.88 -6.09 4.27
C SER A 119 -14.22 -5.07 5.36
N GLY A 120 -13.72 -3.83 5.22
CA GLY A 120 -13.92 -2.80 6.24
C GLY A 120 -12.93 -2.93 7.38
N CYS A 121 -13.36 -2.61 8.60
CA CYS A 121 -12.47 -2.57 9.76
C CYS A 121 -11.81 -3.94 10.08
N CYS A 122 -12.36 -5.06 9.59
CA CYS A 122 -11.78 -6.39 9.75
C CYS A 122 -10.83 -6.80 8.62
N SER A 123 -10.58 -5.95 7.61
CA SER A 123 -9.68 -6.21 6.47
C SER A 123 -8.37 -6.88 6.86
N SER A 124 -7.66 -6.34 7.85
CA SER A 124 -6.37 -6.89 8.28
C SER A 124 -6.51 -8.24 8.99
N ASN A 125 -7.59 -8.46 9.74
CA ASN A 125 -7.82 -9.73 10.42
C ASN A 125 -8.18 -10.84 9.41
N ASP A 126 -9.03 -10.52 8.43
CA ASP A 126 -9.41 -11.45 7.37
C ASP A 126 -8.19 -11.81 6.49
N ALA A 127 -7.35 -10.81 6.18
CA ALA A 127 -6.09 -11.02 5.45
C ALA A 127 -5.17 -11.99 6.20
N ILE A 128 -4.94 -11.79 7.50
CA ILE A 128 -4.09 -12.68 8.31
C ILE A 128 -4.68 -14.09 8.37
N GLY A 129 -5.99 -14.21 8.59
CA GLY A 129 -6.68 -15.51 8.64
C GLY A 129 -6.57 -16.28 7.33
N TYR A 130 -6.74 -15.59 6.20
CA TYR A 130 -6.57 -16.20 4.88
C TYR A 130 -5.12 -16.59 4.61
N ALA A 131 -4.15 -15.72 4.93
CA ALA A 131 -2.73 -16.01 4.77
C ALA A 131 -2.31 -17.28 5.54
N ALA A 132 -2.82 -17.45 6.76
CA ALA A 132 -2.55 -18.64 7.56
C ALA A 132 -3.12 -19.93 6.94
N GLN A 133 -4.22 -19.86 6.19
CA GLN A 133 -4.80 -21.00 5.48
C GLN A 133 -4.05 -21.38 4.19
N MET A 134 -3.23 -20.47 3.66
CA MET A 134 -2.45 -20.69 2.43
C MET A 134 -1.13 -21.42 2.66
N ILE A 135 -0.66 -21.47 3.92
CA ILE A 135 0.62 -22.08 4.35
C ILE A 135 0.38 -23.53 4.76
#